data_AF-A0A0J8BPL3-F1
#
_entry.id   AF-A0A0J8BPL3-F1
#
_cell.length_a   1.000
_cell.length_b   1.000
_cell.length_c   1.000
_cell.angle_alpha   90.00
_cell.angle_beta   90.00
_cell.angle_gamma   90.00
#
_symmetry.space_group_name_H-M   'P 1'
#
loop_
_entity.id
_entity.type
_entity.pdbx_description
1 polymer ?
#
loop_
_entity_poly.entity_id
_entity_poly.type
_entity_poly.pdbx_seq_one_letter_code
_entity_poly.pdbx_strand_id
1 'polypeptide(L)'
;GFGFGVVEVAVRLIDSVAVSELVVNPATYALLLGGGAAFLALTSALQRGSVTTATAAMVIGETIGPALVGVVWLGDRTREGLAWLAVLGFVVAVAGALALARFGEAPVEEDQVGRGQSEEGQFDEGQGEKTT
;
A
#
# COMPACT_ATOMS: atom_id res chain seq x y z
N GLY A 1 -4.25 5.95 -0.57
CA GLY A 1 -3.49 6.63 -1.64
C GLY A 1 -3.60 8.14 -1.56
N PHE A 2 -4.81 8.73 -1.58
CA PHE A 2 -4.99 10.18 -1.72
C PHE A 2 -4.09 11.08 -0.84
N GLY A 3 -3.99 10.82 0.47
CA GLY A 3 -3.14 11.63 1.34
C GLY A 3 -1.62 11.48 1.08
N PHE A 4 -1.16 10.32 0.59
CA PHE A 4 0.21 10.16 0.09
C PHE A 4 0.41 10.87 -1.25
N GLY A 5 -0.63 10.92 -2.10
CA GLY A 5 -0.59 11.76 -3.29
C GLY A 5 -0.45 13.25 -2.97
N VAL A 6 -1.09 13.74 -1.89
CA VAL A 6 -0.88 15.12 -1.41
C VAL A 6 0.58 15.36 -1.02
N VAL A 7 1.26 14.38 -0.40
CA VAL A 7 2.69 14.47 -0.06
C VAL A 7 3.54 14.64 -1.32
N GLU A 8 3.28 13.85 -2.36
CA GLU A 8 4.05 13.90 -3.61
C GLU A 8 3.90 15.23 -4.34
N VAL A 9 2.67 15.79 -4.35
CA VAL A 9 2.42 17.14 -4.89
C VAL A 9 3.07 18.21 -4.02
N ALA A 10 2.93 18.11 -2.69
CA ALA A 10 3.48 19.10 -1.77
C ALA A 10 5.00 19.19 -1.84
N VAL A 11 5.71 18.06 -1.97
CA VAL A 11 7.17 18.05 -2.18
C VAL A 11 7.58 18.84 -3.42
N ARG A 12 6.82 18.75 -4.51
CA ARG A 12 7.11 19.48 -5.76
C ARG A 12 6.93 20.99 -5.62
N LEU A 13 6.19 21.44 -4.60
CA LEU A 13 5.94 22.85 -4.30
C LEU A 13 6.91 23.41 -3.23
N ILE A 14 7.82 22.58 -2.71
CA ILE A 14 8.85 23.01 -1.76
C ILE A 14 10.13 23.31 -2.52
N ASP A 15 10.40 24.60 -2.75
CA ASP A 15 11.56 25.06 -3.52
C ASP A 15 12.86 25.16 -2.69
N SER A 16 12.76 25.09 -1.35
CA SER A 16 13.88 25.32 -0.44
C SER A 16 13.76 24.45 0.81
N VAL A 17 14.90 23.95 1.30
CA VAL A 17 15.01 23.12 2.51
C VAL A 17 15.43 23.91 3.75
N ALA A 18 15.52 25.24 3.66
CA ALA A 18 15.83 26.09 4.80
C ALA A 18 14.69 26.06 5.83
N VAL A 19 15.01 25.77 7.09
CA VAL A 19 14.00 25.58 8.17
C VAL A 19 13.07 26.78 8.31
N SER A 20 13.61 28.00 8.20
CA SER A 20 12.80 29.23 8.25
C SER A 20 11.78 29.35 7.11
N GLU A 21 12.11 28.85 5.92
CA GLU A 21 11.23 28.90 4.76
C GLU A 21 10.22 27.76 4.77
N LEU A 22 10.60 26.58 5.28
CA LEU A 22 9.68 25.46 5.47
C LEU A 22 8.52 25.81 6.39
N VAL A 23 8.80 26.49 7.50
CA VAL A 23 7.79 26.82 8.51
C VAL A 23 6.78 27.84 7.97
N VAL A 24 7.17 28.70 7.02
CA VAL A 24 6.23 29.66 6.41
C VAL A 24 5.54 29.07 5.18
N ASN A 25 6.12 28.03 4.57
CA ASN A 25 5.58 27.42 3.36
C ASN A 25 4.32 26.55 3.66
N PRO A 26 3.14 26.89 3.10
CA PRO A 26 1.91 26.11 3.29
C PRO A 26 2.02 24.65 2.80
N ALA A 27 2.87 24.38 1.80
CA ALA A 27 3.09 23.02 1.28
C ALA A 27 3.69 22.08 2.34
N THR A 28 4.51 22.61 3.26
CA THR A 28 5.07 21.84 4.38
C THR A 28 3.96 21.30 5.28
N TYR A 29 2.93 22.09 5.55
CA TYR A 29 1.80 21.66 6.37
C TYR A 29 0.91 20.66 5.64
N ALA A 30 0.67 20.86 4.34
CA ALA A 30 -0.04 19.89 3.51
C ALA A 30 0.68 18.53 3.47
N LEU A 31 2.02 18.54 3.39
CA LEU A 31 2.86 17.36 3.46
C LEU A 31 2.70 16.62 4.79
N LEU A 32 2.82 17.35 5.92
CA LEU A 32 2.72 16.75 7.25
C LEU A 32 1.32 16.19 7.53
N LEU A 33 0.27 16.96 7.24
CA LEU A 33 -1.10 16.55 7.46
C LEU A 33 -1.52 15.43 6.49
N GLY A 34 -1.16 15.55 5.22
CA GLY A 34 -1.44 14.54 4.20
C GLY A 34 -0.75 13.21 4.53
N GLY A 35 0.55 13.25 4.83
CA GLY A 35 1.34 12.08 5.20
C GLY A 35 0.87 11.44 6.50
N GLY A 36 0.63 12.25 7.54
CA GLY A 36 0.13 11.75 8.83
C GLY A 36 -1.24 11.09 8.71
N ALA A 37 -2.20 11.73 8.04
CA ALA A 37 -3.53 11.17 7.82
C ALA A 37 -3.48 9.90 6.95
N ALA A 38 -2.65 9.90 5.90
CA ALA A 38 -2.50 8.74 5.02
C ALA A 38 -1.86 7.55 5.73
N PHE A 39 -0.84 7.80 6.55
CA PHE A 39 -0.19 6.78 7.36
C PHE A 39 -1.18 6.16 8.35
N LEU A 40 -1.92 6.97 9.10
CA LEU A 40 -2.92 6.48 10.04
C LEU A 40 -4.05 5.68 9.34
N ALA A 41 -4.49 6.15 8.17
CA ALA A 41 -5.47 5.42 7.36
C ALA A 41 -4.92 4.09 6.83
N LEU A 42 -3.66 4.07 6.39
CA LEU A 42 -2.99 2.85 5.94
C LEU A 42 -2.83 1.86 7.10
N THR A 43 -2.28 2.28 8.24
CA THR A 43 -2.16 1.45 9.44
C THR A 43 -3.51 0.87 9.84
N SER A 44 -4.55 1.70 9.84
CA SER A 44 -5.92 1.28 10.12
C SER A 44 -6.47 0.26 9.12
N ALA A 45 -6.12 0.38 7.84
CA ALA A 45 -6.51 -0.57 6.80
C ALA A 45 -5.78 -1.91 6.96
N LEU A 46 -4.48 -1.86 7.28
CA LEU A 46 -3.67 -3.05 7.55
C LEU A 46 -4.14 -3.81 8.80
N GLN A 47 -4.60 -3.10 9.83
CA GLN A 47 -5.14 -3.72 11.04
C GLN A 47 -6.50 -4.41 10.82
N ARG A 48 -7.28 -3.97 9.83
CA ARG A 48 -8.67 -4.42 9.64
C ARG A 48 -8.91 -5.24 8.37
N GLY A 49 -7.92 -5.33 7.48
CA GLY A 49 -8.10 -5.93 6.16
C GLY A 49 -6.82 -6.55 5.62
N SER A 50 -6.86 -7.00 4.36
CA SER A 50 -5.70 -7.58 3.70
C SER A 50 -4.60 -6.54 3.45
N VAL A 51 -3.37 -6.90 3.86
CA VAL A 51 -2.15 -6.12 3.61
C VAL A 51 -1.93 -5.90 2.11
N THR A 52 -2.12 -6.95 1.30
CA THR A 52 -1.89 -6.91 -0.14
C THR A 52 -2.88 -5.97 -0.81
N THR A 53 -4.16 -6.09 -0.48
CA THR A 53 -5.21 -5.22 -1.04
C THR A 53 -5.03 -3.76 -0.60
N ALA A 54 -4.75 -3.52 0.70
CA ALA A 54 -4.56 -2.17 1.23
C ALA A 54 -3.35 -1.47 0.60
N THR A 55 -2.24 -2.20 0.44
CA THR A 55 -1.01 -1.68 -0.18
C THR A 55 -1.21 -1.42 -1.67
N ALA A 56 -1.86 -2.31 -2.40
CA ALA A 56 -2.14 -2.10 -3.82
C ALA A 56 -3.06 -0.88 -4.05
N ALA A 57 -4.12 -0.73 -3.27
CA ALA A 57 -5.00 0.43 -3.33
C ALA A 57 -4.29 1.74 -2.96
N MET A 58 -3.33 1.67 -2.04
CA MET A 58 -2.48 2.81 -1.69
C MET A 58 -1.62 3.24 -2.89
N VAL A 59 -0.85 2.32 -3.47
CA VAL A 59 0.07 2.56 -4.59
C VAL A 59 -0.67 3.14 -5.79
N ILE A 60 -1.82 2.56 -6.13
CA ILE A 60 -2.66 3.10 -7.21
C ILE A 60 -3.08 4.53 -6.88
N GLY A 61 -3.60 4.77 -5.68
CA GLY A 61 -4.11 6.08 -5.31
C GLY A 61 -3.05 7.19 -5.22
N GLU A 62 -1.81 6.85 -4.87
CA GLU A 62 -0.68 7.80 -4.89
C GLU A 62 -0.05 7.95 -6.28
N THR A 63 -0.26 7.02 -7.20
CA THR A 63 0.27 7.16 -8.57
C THR A 63 -0.66 8.02 -9.42
N ILE A 64 -1.96 7.76 -9.37
CA ILE A 64 -2.93 8.43 -10.26
C ILE A 64 -3.10 9.91 -9.90
N GLY A 65 -3.26 10.22 -8.61
CA GLY A 65 -3.56 11.58 -8.15
C GLY A 65 -2.49 12.60 -8.52
N PRO A 66 -1.24 12.43 -8.09
CA PRO A 66 -0.11 13.31 -8.39
C PRO A 66 0.22 13.38 -9.88
N ALA A 67 0.07 12.29 -10.62
CA ALA A 67 0.25 12.31 -12.08
C ALA A 67 -0.78 13.23 -12.76
N LEU A 68 -2.07 13.12 -12.38
CA LEU A 68 -3.11 14.02 -12.87
C LEU A 68 -2.85 15.46 -12.45
N VAL A 69 -2.45 15.68 -11.20
CA VAL A 69 -2.13 17.03 -10.70
C VAL A 69 -0.95 17.64 -11.46
N GLY A 70 0.10 16.85 -11.68
CA GLY A 70 1.29 17.20 -12.46
C GLY A 70 0.95 17.67 -13.88
N VAL A 71 0.18 16.87 -14.61
CA VAL A 71 -0.15 17.14 -16.03
C VAL A 71 -1.15 18.31 -16.18
N VAL A 72 -2.19 18.35 -15.35
CA VAL A 72 -3.28 19.33 -15.53
C VAL A 72 -2.93 20.70 -14.97
N TRP A 73 -2.26 20.77 -13.81
CA TRP A 73 -2.01 22.05 -13.12
C TRP A 73 -0.54 22.47 -13.11
N LEU A 74 0.41 21.53 -13.04
CA LEU A 74 1.85 21.84 -13.02
C LEU A 74 2.48 21.89 -14.42
N GLY A 75 1.76 21.44 -15.44
CA GLY A 75 2.20 21.49 -16.83
C GLY A 75 3.19 20.39 -17.23
N ASP A 76 3.23 19.28 -16.49
CA ASP A 76 4.07 18.13 -16.83
C ASP A 76 3.75 17.65 -18.26
N ARG A 77 4.73 17.78 -19.16
CA ARG A 77 4.61 17.38 -20.57
C ARG A 77 5.66 16.33 -20.89
N THR A 78 5.23 15.19 -21.41
CA THR A 78 6.12 14.22 -22.02
C THR A 78 6.64 14.76 -23.35
N ARG A 79 7.91 14.47 -23.68
CA ARG A 79 8.55 14.87 -24.94
C ARG A 79 7.67 14.51 -26.13
N GLU A 80 7.61 15.39 -27.13
CA GLU A 80 6.74 15.20 -28.30
C GLU A 80 6.90 13.81 -28.92
N GLY A 81 5.78 13.11 -29.12
CA GLY A 81 5.73 11.74 -29.65
C GLY A 81 5.78 10.61 -28.63
N LEU A 82 6.12 10.85 -27.36
CA LEU A 82 6.21 9.81 -26.31
C LEU A 82 4.97 9.70 -25.41
N ALA A 83 3.96 10.55 -25.61
CA ALA A 83 2.75 10.54 -24.79
C ALA A 83 2.03 9.17 -24.80
N TRP A 84 2.02 8.48 -25.94
CA TRP A 84 1.39 7.16 -26.04
C TRP A 84 2.14 6.11 -25.21
N LEU A 85 3.47 6.18 -25.13
CA LEU A 85 4.29 5.30 -24.28
C LEU A 85 4.02 5.56 -22.79
N ALA A 86 3.86 6.82 -22.41
CA ALA A 86 3.52 7.18 -21.04
C ALA A 86 2.14 6.64 -20.63
N VAL A 87 1.13 6.79 -21.50
CA VAL A 87 -0.20 6.22 -21.27
C VAL A 87 -0.15 4.70 -21.21
N LEU A 88 0.56 4.04 -22.14
CA LEU A 88 0.71 2.59 -22.15
C LEU A 88 1.39 2.08 -20.87
N GLY A 89 2.51 2.68 -20.48
CA GLY A 89 3.24 2.32 -19.28
C GLY A 89 2.40 2.51 -18.01
N PHE A 90 1.64 3.59 -17.93
CA PHE A 90 0.71 3.84 -16.84
C PHE A 90 -0.39 2.78 -16.75
N VAL A 91 -1.02 2.43 -17.88
CA VAL A 91 -2.05 1.37 -17.93
C VAL A 91 -1.46 0.02 -17.50
N VAL A 92 -0.26 -0.33 -17.97
CA VAL A 92 0.44 -1.56 -17.57
C VAL A 92 0.74 -1.58 -16.07
N ALA A 93 1.21 -0.46 -15.50
CA ALA A 93 1.49 -0.35 -14.07
C ALA A 93 0.22 -0.52 -13.22
N VAL A 94 -0.89 0.14 -13.61
CA VAL A 94 -2.18 0.01 -12.93
C VAL A 94 -2.69 -1.44 -13.02
N ALA A 95 -2.62 -2.06 -14.20
CA ALA A 95 -3.04 -3.44 -14.39
C ALA A 95 -2.21 -4.42 -13.55
N GLY A 96 -0.89 -4.23 -13.48
CA GLY A 96 0.00 -5.03 -12.63
C GLY A 96 -0.32 -4.90 -11.14
N ALA A 97 -0.56 -3.68 -10.66
CA ALA A 97 -0.97 -3.44 -9.27
C ALA A 97 -2.31 -4.11 -8.94
N LEU A 98 -3.29 -4.04 -9.85
CA LEU A 98 -4.59 -4.71 -9.69
C LEU A 98 -4.47 -6.24 -9.72
N ALA A 99 -3.61 -6.78 -10.59
CA ALA A 99 -3.34 -8.21 -10.63
C ALA A 99 -2.71 -8.71 -9.32
N LEU A 100 -1.71 -8.00 -8.79
CA LEU A 100 -1.12 -8.30 -7.48
C LEU A 100 -2.15 -8.23 -6.35
N ALA A 101 -3.04 -7.22 -6.37
CA ALA A 101 -4.11 -7.11 -5.38
C ALA A 101 -5.05 -8.30 -5.39
N ARG A 102 -5.34 -8.87 -6.57
CA ARG A 102 -6.30 -9.96 -6.73
C ARG A 102 -5.70 -11.34 -6.45
N PHE A 103 -4.43 -11.54 -6.78
CA PHE A 103 -3.78 -12.86 -6.79
C PHE A 103 -2.62 -13.00 -5.80
N GLY A 104 -2.25 -11.93 -5.08
CA GLY A 104 -1.09 -11.91 -4.19
C GLY A 104 -1.36 -12.39 -2.76
N GLU A 105 -2.60 -12.71 -2.38
CA GLU A 105 -2.84 -13.39 -1.10
C GLU A 105 -2.30 -14.83 -1.16
N ALA A 106 -1.35 -15.16 -0.27
CA ALA A 106 -0.87 -16.53 -0.10
C ALA A 106 -2.02 -17.42 0.43
N PRO A 107 -2.16 -18.66 -0.07
CA PRO A 107 -3.10 -19.62 0.51
C PRO A 107 -2.82 -19.74 2.01
N VAL A 108 -3.83 -19.51 2.85
CA VAL A 108 -3.73 -19.76 4.29
C VAL A 108 -3.55 -21.26 4.44
N GLU A 109 -2.42 -21.68 4.99
CA GLU A 109 -2.10 -23.08 5.24
C GLU A 109 -2.95 -23.58 6.42
N GLU A 110 -4.23 -23.91 6.14
CA GLU A 110 -5.17 -24.49 7.12
C GLU A 110 -4.80 -25.92 7.54
N ASP A 111 -3.70 -26.49 7.02
CA ASP A 111 -3.41 -27.94 7.12
C ASP A 111 -2.61 -28.38 8.37
N GLN A 112 -2.26 -27.46 9.29
CA GLN A 112 -1.41 -27.76 10.46
C GLN A 112 -2.18 -27.86 11.79
N VAL A 113 -3.43 -27.37 11.88
CA VAL A 113 -4.21 -27.38 13.13
C VAL A 113 -4.93 -28.72 13.36
N GLY A 114 -5.15 -29.53 12.32
CA GLY A 114 -5.79 -30.85 12.42
C GLY A 114 -4.86 -32.02 12.77
N ARG A 115 -3.55 -31.94 12.46
CA ARG A 115 -2.61 -33.05 12.74
C ARG A 115 -2.13 -33.08 14.19
N GLY A 116 -1.92 -31.93 14.83
CA GLY A 116 -1.47 -31.88 16.23
C GLY A 116 -2.48 -32.43 17.24
N GLN A 117 -3.79 -32.27 16.97
CA GLN A 117 -4.85 -32.81 17.84
C GLN A 117 -5.06 -34.32 17.67
N SER A 118 -4.73 -34.86 16.50
CA SER A 118 -4.84 -36.29 16.22
C SER A 118 -3.72 -37.08 16.90
N GLU A 119 -2.56 -36.47 17.10
CA GLU A 119 -1.44 -37.09 17.82
C GLU A 119 -1.63 -37.02 19.34
N GLU A 120 -2.10 -35.90 19.90
CA GLU A 120 -2.36 -35.77 21.36
C GLU A 120 -3.46 -36.72 21.87
N GLY A 121 -4.48 -37.04 21.07
CA GLY A 121 -5.51 -38.03 21.43
C GLY A 121 -5.03 -39.48 21.39
N GLN A 122 -3.95 -39.77 20.65
CA GLN A 122 -3.42 -41.13 20.48
C GLN A 122 -2.45 -41.54 21.60
N PHE A 123 -1.85 -40.57 22.30
CA PHE A 123 -0.91 -40.84 23.40
C PHE A 123 -1.60 -41.19 24.74
N ASP A 124 -2.87 -40.81 24.92
CA ASP A 124 -3.63 -41.06 26.17
C ASP A 124 -4.32 -42.43 26.17
N GLU A 125 -4.60 -43.02 25.00
CA GLU A 125 -5.38 -44.27 24.87
C GLU A 125 -4.54 -45.56 25.06
N GLY A 126 -3.21 -45.45 25.19
CA GLY A 126 -2.30 -46.60 25.24
C GLY A 126 -1.73 -46.97 26.62
N GLN A 127 -1.96 -46.17 27.67
CA GLN A 127 -1.28 -46.33 28.97
C GLN A 127 -2.13 -46.89 30.11
N GLY A 128 -3.41 -47.22 29.87
CA GLY A 128 -4.34 -47.69 30.89
C GLY A 128 -4.46 -49.21 31.09
N GLU A 129 -3.82 -50.05 30.27
CA GLU A 129 -4.08 -51.50 30.28
C GLU A 129 -2.82 -52.31 30.63
N LYS A 130 -2.40 -52.28 31.90
CA LYS A 130 -1.53 -53.32 32.51
C LYS A 130 -1.49 -53.22 34.04
N THR A 131 -2.64 -53.39 34.67
CA THR A 131 -2.71 -53.78 36.09
C THR A 131 -4.00 -54.53 36.31
N THR A 132 -3.96 -55.85 36.23
CA THR A 132 -4.51 -56.84 37.19
C THR A 132 -4.22 -58.23 36.66
#